data_AF-A0AA50U4G4-F1
#
_entry.id   AF-A0AA50U4G4-F1
#
_cell.length_a   1.000
_cell.length_b   1.000
_cell.length_c   1.000
_cell.angle_alpha   90.00
_cell.angle_beta   90.00
_cell.angle_gamma   90.00
#
_symmetry.space_group_name_H-M   'P 1'
#
loop_
_entity.id
_entity.type
_entity.pdbx_description
1 polymer ?
#
loop_
_entity_poly.entity_id
_entity_poly.type
_entity_poly.pdbx_seq_one_letter_code
_entity_poly.pdbx_strand_id
1 'polypeptide(L)' 'EIFELSHNGFKYVAEEVMRYETGPNVVMTCAVRNVQNKIYLTAGQESHCQLYKVNVKMVDQAEMRRGS' A
#
# COMPACT_ATOMS: atom_id res chain seq x y z
N GLU A 1 -4.63 9.80 15.07
CA GLU A 1 -3.32 9.16 15.34
C GLU A 1 -3.20 7.92 14.46
N ILE A 2 -2.02 7.63 13.89
CA ILE A 2 -1.80 6.46 13.00
C ILE A 2 -0.66 5.63 13.58
N PHE A 3 -0.86 4.31 13.60
CA PHE A 3 0.13 3.35 14.08
C PHE A 3 0.44 2.32 13.00
N GLU A 4 1.71 1.96 12.86
CA GLU A 4 2.13 0.78 12.13
C GLU A 4 2.15 -0.41 13.08
N LEU A 5 1.44 -1.49 12.71
CA LEU A 5 1.40 -2.73 13.48
C LEU A 5 2.31 -3.77 12.82
N SER A 6 3.26 -4.31 13.57
CA SER A 6 4.14 -5.38 13.11
C SER A 6 4.27 -6.49 14.14
N HIS A 7 4.63 -7.70 13.69
CA HIS A 7 4.94 -8.83 14.58
C HIS A 7 6.43 -9.17 14.47
N ASN A 8 7.15 -9.10 15.59
CA ASN A 8 8.60 -9.29 15.62
C ASN A 8 9.05 -10.75 15.86
N GLY A 9 8.11 -11.70 15.80
CA GLY A 9 8.34 -13.11 16.11
C GLY A 9 7.99 -13.53 17.53
N PHE A 10 7.80 -12.57 18.45
CA PHE A 10 7.43 -12.85 19.85
C PHE A 10 6.19 -12.08 20.32
N LYS A 11 6.01 -10.85 19.83
CA LYS A 11 4.90 -9.97 20.19
C LYS A 11 4.51 -9.06 19.04
N TYR A 12 3.29 -8.54 19.13
CA TYR A 12 2.86 -7.42 18.31
C TYR A 12 3.41 -6.11 18.88
N VAL A 13 3.88 -5.25 17.99
CA VAL A 13 4.40 -3.91 18.29
C VAL A 13 3.58 -2.90 17.49
N ALA A 14 3.24 -1.78 18.13
CA ALA A 14 2.59 -0.64 17.50
C ALA A 14 3.53 0.57 17.56
N GLU A 15 3.90 1.11 16.41
CA GLU A 15 4.79 2.28 16.30
C GLU A 15 4.00 3.46 15.76
N GLU A 16 4.08 4.60 16.44
CA GLU A 16 3.43 5.83 15.98
C GLU A 16 4.15 6.32 14.72
N VAL A 17 3.39 6.56 13.66
CA VAL A 17 3.93 7.03 12.38
C VAL A 17 3.28 8.35 11.98
N MET A 18 4.10 9.28 11.49
CA MET A 18 3.59 10.52 10.91
C MET A 18 2.89 10.23 9.59
N ARG A 19 1.64 10.69 9.48
CA ARG A 19 0.89 10.66 8.23
C ARG A 19 1.51 11.65 7.24
N TYR A 20 1.97 11.13 6.10
CA TYR A 20 2.16 11.98 4.92
C TYR A 20 0.78 12.15 4.24
N GLU A 21 0.36 13.39 4.00
CA GLU A 21 -0.88 13.64 3.26
C GLU A 21 -0.71 13.21 1.80
N THR A 22 -1.21 12.01 1.48
CA THR A 22 -1.18 11.43 0.12
C THR A 22 -2.50 11.59 -0.63
N GLY A 23 -3.47 12.33 -0.08
CA GLY A 23 -4.77 12.59 -0.68
C GLY A 23 -5.96 12.42 0.29
N PRO A 24 -7.21 12.53 -0.23
CA PRO A 24 -8.42 12.52 0.58
C PRO A 24 -8.78 11.15 1.17
N ASN A 25 -8.25 10.07 0.59
CA ASN A 25 -8.56 8.70 1.01
C ASN A 25 -7.39 8.09 1.77
N VAL A 26 -7.69 7.47 2.91
CA VAL A 26 -6.70 6.72 3.70
C VAL A 26 -6.82 5.24 3.38
N VAL A 27 -5.72 4.64 2.92
CA VAL A 27 -5.58 3.18 2.89
C VAL A 27 -5.17 2.75 4.29
N MET A 28 -6.04 2.02 4.99
CA MET A 28 -5.80 1.53 6.34
C MET A 28 -5.03 0.21 6.35
N THR A 29 -5.26 -0.63 5.34
CA THR A 29 -4.59 -1.92 5.20
C THR A 29 -4.34 -2.23 3.73
N CYS A 30 -3.27 -2.97 3.45
CA CYS A 30 -3.06 -3.52 2.12
C CYS A 30 -2.44 -4.91 2.18
N ALA A 31 -2.70 -5.71 1.15
CA ALA A 31 -2.04 -6.98 0.93
C ALA A 31 -1.71 -7.13 -0.56
N VAL A 32 -0.53 -7.68 -0.84
CA VAL A 32 -0.11 -7.98 -2.22
C VAL A 32 0.01 -9.48 -2.38
N ARG A 33 -0.57 -10.00 -3.46
CA ARG A 33 -0.41 -11.40 -3.86
C ARG A 33 0.10 -11.48 -5.28
N ASN A 34 1.22 -12.17 -5.45
CA ASN A 34 1.71 -12.59 -6.76
C ASN A 34 1.20 -14.02 -7.05
N VAL A 35 0.53 -14.19 -8.19
CA VAL A 35 0.11 -15.50 -8.70
C VAL A 35 0.57 -15.60 -10.15
N GLN A 36 1.51 -16.51 -10.42
CA GLN A 36 2.15 -16.69 -11.73
C GLN A 36 2.80 -15.39 -12.23
N ASN A 37 2.20 -14.75 -13.24
CA ASN A 37 2.66 -13.48 -13.83
C ASN A 37 1.65 -12.35 -13.60
N LYS A 38 0.82 -12.45 -12.56
CA LYS A 38 -0.19 -11.45 -12.21
C LYS A 38 0.02 -11.01 -10.77
N ILE A 39 0.05 -9.70 -10.56
CA ILE A 39 0.16 -9.10 -9.24
C ILE A 39 -1.20 -8.48 -8.91
N TYR A 40 -1.72 -8.81 -7.73
CA TYR A 40 -2.94 -8.25 -7.20
C TYR A 40 -2.66 -7.49 -5.91
N LEU A 41 -3.22 -6.30 -5.78
CA LEU A 41 -3.19 -5.46 -4.59
C LEU A 41 -4.61 -5.35 -4.05
N THR A 42 -4.81 -5.78 -2.81
CA THR A 42 -6.04 -5.44 -2.06
C THR A 42 -5.72 -4.26 -1.17
N ALA A 43 -6.55 -3.21 -1.21
CA ALA A 43 -6.47 -2.08 -0.30
C ALA A 43 -7.80 -1.92 0.45
N GLY A 44 -7.72 -1.89 1.79
CA GLY A 44 -8.82 -1.53 2.66
C GLY A 44 -8.80 -0.03 2.91
N GLN A 45 -9.90 0.64 2.59
CA GLN A 45 -10.18 2.03 2.93
C GLN A 45 -11.24 2.07 4.04
N GLU A 46 -11.54 3.27 4.54
CA GLU A 46 -12.48 3.47 5.65
C GLU A 46 -13.88 2.90 5.37
N SER A 47 -14.34 2.94 4.11
CA SER A 47 -15.70 2.54 3.73
C SER A 47 -15.80 1.25 2.91
N HIS A 48 -14.70 0.77 2.31
CA HIS A 48 -14.73 -0.38 1.40
C HIS A 48 -13.34 -0.99 1.20
N CYS A 49 -13.33 -2.23 0.69
CA CYS A 49 -12.13 -2.91 0.22
C CYS A 49 -12.16 -2.98 -1.30
N GLN A 50 -11.05 -2.64 -1.95
CA GLN A 50 -10.90 -2.72 -3.40
C GLN A 50 -9.75 -3.64 -3.78
N LEU A 51 -9.99 -4.50 -4.78
CA LEU A 51 -8.96 -5.32 -5.42
C LEU A 51 -8.51 -4.65 -6.72
N TYR A 52 -7.21 -4.51 -6.89
CA TYR A 52 -6.55 -3.96 -8.07
C TYR A 52 -5.70 -5.04 -8.74
N LYS A 53 -5.77 -5.13 -10.06
CA LYS A 53 -4.77 -5.84 -10.86
C LYS A 53 -3.65 -4.85 -11.20
N VAL A 54 -2.44 -5.12 -10.74
CA VAL A 54 -1.30 -4.24 -10.94
C VAL A 54 -0.74 -4.46 -12.34
N ASN A 55 -0.62 -3.38 -13.12
CA ASN A 55 0.06 -3.37 -14.40
C ASN A 55 1.44 -2.75 -14.20
N VAL A 56 2.48 -3.57 -14.26
CA VAL A 56 3.87 -3.11 -14.13
C VAL A 56 4.36 -2.60 -15.48
N LYS A 57 4.85 -1.36 -15.52
CA LYS A 57 5.51 -0.77 -16.69
C LYS A 57 6.91 -0.35 -16.28
N MET A 58 7.91 -0.78 -17.05
CA MET A 58 9.27 -0.22 -16.93
C MET A 58 9.25 1.19 -17.50
N VAL A 59 9.64 2.16 -16.68
CA VAL A 59 9.73 3.58 -17.03
C VAL A 59 11.13 4.09 -16.71
N ASP A 60 11.60 5.07 -17.46
CA ASP A 60 12.83 5.75 -17.10
C ASP A 60 12.63 6.72 -15.92
N GLN A 61 13.73 7.23 -15.36
CA GLN A 61 13.67 8.11 -14.20
C GLN A 61 13.02 9.47 -14.52
N ALA A 62 13.09 9.93 -15.78
CA ALA A 62 12.48 11.19 -16.21
C ALA A 62 10.96 11.05 -16.32
N GLU A 63 10.46 9.91 -16.81
CA GLU A 63 9.04 9.55 -16.85
C GLU A 63 8.44 9.41 -15.45
N MET A 64 9.16 8.79 -14.51
CA MET A 64 8.68 8.62 -13.12
C MET A 64 8.39 9.95 -12.42
N ARG A 65 9.17 11.00 -12.70
CA ARG A 65 9.01 12.32 -12.09
C ARG A 65 7.85 13.14 -12.64
N ARG A 66 7.37 12.82 -13.85
CA ARG A 66 6.31 13.59 -14.51
C ARG A 66 4.92 13.30 -13.94
N GLY A 67 4.76 12.22 -13.18
CA GLY A 67 3.45 11.71 -12.78
C GLY A 67 2.71 11.16 -14.00
N SER A 68 2.08 10.00 -13.88
CA SER A 68 1.23 9.47 -14.96
C SER A 68 -0.11 10.19 -15.01
#